data_AF-A0A7S1H6J9-F1
#
_entry.id   AF-A0A7S1H6J9-F1
#
_cell.length_a   1.000
_cell.length_b   1.000
_cell.length_c   1.000
_cell.angle_alpha   90.00
_cell.angle_beta   90.00
_cell.angle_gamma   90.00
#
_symmetry.space_group_name_H-M   'P 1'
#
loop_
_entity.id
_entity.type
_entity.pdbx_description
1 polymer ?
#
loop_
_entity_poly.entity_id
_entity_poly.type
_entity_poly.pdbx_seq_one_letter_code
_entity_poly.pdbx_strand_id
1 'polypeptide(L)'
;IEQHFVGQMLLPHGRRLERAKNMKVEVPYICYEEQTTQIHKIVEKCCGEVAGNGKIALLGGIQINTPFEQEDYFLPLGFELQCNEGKLIDKFEEAFLDGAEIMA
;
A
#
# COMPACT_ATOMS: atom_id res chain seq x y z
N ILE A 1 -1.68 -20.86 9.19
CA ILE A 1 -1.99 -19.67 10.03
C ILE A 1 -2.06 -18.43 9.16
N GLU A 2 -1.07 -18.15 8.32
CA GLU A 2 -1.05 -16.97 7.43
C GLU A 2 -2.24 -16.88 6.47
N GLN A 3 -2.58 -17.97 5.75
CA GLN A 3 -3.75 -18.00 4.86
C GLN A 3 -5.08 -17.74 5.58
N HIS A 4 -5.18 -18.08 6.87
CA HIS A 4 -6.35 -17.80 7.68
C HIS A 4 -6.47 -16.30 7.97
N PHE A 5 -5.37 -15.62 8.28
CA PHE A 5 -5.33 -14.16 8.45
C PHE A 5 -5.69 -13.42 7.16
N VAL A 6 -5.17 -13.87 6.01
CA VAL A 6 -5.56 -13.32 4.70
C VAL A 6 -7.07 -13.50 4.46
N GLY A 7 -7.62 -14.67 4.81
CA GLY A 7 -9.06 -14.89 4.74
C GLY A 7 -9.86 -13.93 5.62
N GLN A 8 -9.45 -13.73 6.88
CA GLN A 8 -10.11 -12.80 7.80
C GLN A 8 -10.04 -11.34 7.33
N MET A 9 -8.93 -10.96 6.74
CA MET A 9 -8.72 -9.63 6.15
C MET A 9 -9.67 -9.37 4.98
N LEU A 10 -9.95 -10.38 4.14
CA LEU A 10 -10.81 -10.23 2.97
C LEU A 10 -12.31 -10.39 3.26
N LEU A 11 -12.68 -11.09 4.34
CA LEU A 11 -14.08 -11.39 4.69
C LEU A 11 -15.00 -10.15 4.73
N PRO A 12 -14.61 -9.01 5.35
CA PRO A 12 -15.43 -7.79 5.37
C PRO A 12 -15.74 -7.22 3.97
N HIS A 13 -14.90 -7.55 2.99
CA HIS A 13 -14.95 -6.99 1.64
C HIS A 13 -15.73 -7.85 0.64
N GLY A 14 -16.38 -8.93 1.08
CA GLY A 14 -17.09 -9.87 0.20
C GLY A 14 -18.08 -9.20 -0.77
N ARG A 15 -18.89 -8.24 -0.29
CA ARG A 15 -19.82 -7.48 -1.14
C ARG A 15 -19.13 -6.56 -2.15
N ARG A 16 -17.95 -6.02 -1.82
CA ARG A 16 -17.15 -5.18 -2.72
C ARG A 16 -16.58 -6.04 -3.84
N LEU A 17 -16.05 -7.21 -3.49
CA LEU A 17 -15.54 -8.19 -4.45
C LEU A 17 -16.61 -8.72 -5.40
N GLU A 18 -17.81 -9.05 -4.89
CA GLU A 18 -18.94 -9.51 -5.71
C GLU A 18 -19.43 -8.46 -6.72
N ARG A 19 -19.34 -7.18 -6.37
CA ARG A 19 -19.80 -6.06 -7.23
C ARG A 19 -18.72 -5.52 -8.15
N ALA A 20 -17.47 -5.94 -7.98
CA ALA A 20 -16.37 -5.45 -8.78
C ALA A 20 -16.52 -5.87 -10.25
N LYS A 21 -16.30 -4.93 -11.17
CA LYS A 21 -16.27 -5.23 -12.61
C LYS A 21 -15.22 -6.30 -12.94
N ASN A 22 -14.08 -6.24 -12.24
CA ASN A 22 -13.05 -7.26 -12.30
C ASN A 22 -12.51 -7.53 -10.90
N MET A 23 -12.97 -8.63 -10.30
CA MET A 23 -12.54 -9.06 -8.97
C MET A 23 -11.01 -9.24 -8.86
N LYS A 24 -10.33 -9.70 -9.92
CA LYS A 24 -8.87 -9.90 -9.90
C LYS A 24 -8.10 -8.59 -9.82
N VAL A 25 -8.68 -7.49 -10.31
CA VAL A 25 -8.13 -6.15 -10.14
C VAL A 25 -8.47 -5.61 -8.75
N GLU A 26 -9.68 -5.89 -8.24
CA GLU A 26 -10.13 -5.37 -6.95
C GLU A 26 -9.37 -5.96 -5.74
N VAL A 27 -9.08 -7.26 -5.78
CA VAL A 27 -8.39 -7.96 -4.69
C VAL A 27 -7.09 -7.27 -4.25
N PRO A 28 -6.12 -6.94 -5.14
CA PRO A 28 -4.89 -6.29 -4.72
C PRO A 28 -5.10 -4.90 -4.12
N TYR A 29 -6.13 -4.13 -4.53
CA TYR A 29 -6.46 -2.86 -3.87
C TYR A 29 -6.93 -3.06 -2.43
N ILE A 30 -7.83 -4.02 -2.19
CA ILE A 30 -8.29 -4.37 -0.84
C ILE A 30 -7.12 -4.84 0.02
N CYS A 31 -6.26 -5.71 -0.52
CA CYS A 31 -5.05 -6.16 0.17
C CYS A 31 -4.16 -4.98 0.56
N TYR A 32 -3.95 -4.02 -0.36
CA TYR A 32 -3.16 -2.83 -0.09
C TYR A 32 -3.76 -1.98 1.05
N GLU A 33 -5.07 -1.73 1.05
CA GLU A 33 -5.76 -0.95 2.10
C GLU A 33 -5.56 -1.58 3.49
N GLU A 34 -5.73 -2.89 3.57
CA GLU A 34 -5.59 -3.65 4.81
C GLU A 34 -4.13 -3.73 5.27
N GLN A 35 -3.20 -3.97 4.35
CA GLN A 35 -1.76 -3.94 4.64
C GLN A 35 -1.32 -2.56 5.13
N THR A 36 -1.76 -1.49 4.47
CA THR A 36 -1.47 -0.11 4.86
C THR A 36 -1.97 0.15 6.27
N THR A 37 -3.21 -0.27 6.59
CA THR A 37 -3.76 -0.17 7.95
C THR A 37 -2.90 -0.89 8.98
N GLN A 38 -2.38 -2.08 8.67
CA GLN A 38 -1.50 -2.82 9.59
C GLN A 38 -0.11 -2.18 9.72
N ILE A 39 0.49 -1.73 8.62
CA ILE A 39 1.78 -1.05 8.64
C ILE A 39 1.71 0.23 9.48
N HIS A 40 0.67 1.04 9.33
CA HIS A 40 0.49 2.22 10.17
C HIS A 40 0.39 1.87 11.66
N LYS A 41 -0.32 0.81 12.03
CA LYS A 41 -0.38 0.33 13.43
C LYS A 41 0.98 -0.13 13.95
N ILE A 42 1.80 -0.75 13.10
CA ILE A 42 3.16 -1.18 13.48
C ILE A 42 4.04 0.05 13.67
N VAL A 43 4.03 0.99 12.72
CA VAL A 43 4.82 2.22 12.78
C VAL A 43 4.42 3.05 14.00
N GLU A 44 3.14 3.24 14.25
CA GLU A 44 2.64 3.96 15.44
C GLU A 44 3.19 3.35 16.74
N LYS A 45 3.22 2.02 16.85
CA LYS A 45 3.71 1.32 18.04
C LYS A 45 5.23 1.32 18.17
N CYS A 46 5.96 1.33 17.06
CA CYS A 46 7.40 1.08 17.01
C CYS A 46 8.24 2.30 16.61
N CYS A 47 7.62 3.43 16.25
CA CYS A 47 8.34 4.60 15.73
C CYS A 47 9.41 5.13 16.70
N GLY A 48 9.20 5.00 18.01
CA GLY A 48 10.16 5.41 19.04
C GLY A 48 11.47 4.63 19.06
N GLU A 49 11.54 3.46 18.43
CA GLU A 49 12.77 2.67 18.29
C GLU A 49 13.75 3.28 17.26
N VAL A 50 13.29 4.25 16.46
CA VAL A 50 14.14 4.96 15.50
C VAL A 50 14.99 6.00 16.23
N ALA A 51 16.29 5.72 16.30
CA ALA A 51 17.25 6.52 17.07
C ALA A 51 17.39 7.98 16.59
N GLY A 52 17.64 8.88 17.56
CA GLY A 52 18.00 10.27 17.31
C GLY A 52 16.91 11.04 16.58
N ASN A 53 17.27 11.64 15.43
CA ASN A 53 16.34 12.34 14.55
C ASN A 53 16.03 11.52 13.29
N GLY A 54 16.07 10.19 13.38
CA GLY A 54 15.75 9.30 12.27
C GLY A 54 14.33 9.51 11.73
N LYS A 55 14.10 8.99 10.52
CA LYS A 55 12.87 9.18 9.76
C LYS A 55 12.39 7.83 9.23
N ILE A 56 11.08 7.71 9.03
CA ILE A 56 10.43 6.51 8.50
C ILE A 56 9.78 6.91 7.20
N ALA A 57 10.33 6.46 6.08
CA ALA A 57 9.71 6.61 4.76
C ALA A 57 8.83 5.38 4.49
N LEU A 58 7.57 5.60 4.13
CA LEU A 58 6.60 4.56 3.80
C LEU A 58 6.21 4.72 2.34
N LEU A 59 6.68 3.81 1.48
CA LEU A 59 6.23 3.69 0.09
C LEU A 59 5.35 2.45 -0.04
N GLY A 60 4.08 2.67 -0.29
CA GLY A 60 3.06 1.64 -0.42
C GLY A 60 2.45 1.63 -1.82
N GLY A 61 2.07 0.45 -2.30
CA GLY A 61 1.47 0.29 -3.61
C GLY A 61 1.18 -1.16 -3.95
N ILE A 62 0.79 -1.37 -5.21
CA ILE A 62 0.49 -2.69 -5.77
C ILE A 62 1.61 -3.07 -6.73
N GLN A 63 2.28 -4.19 -6.42
CA GLN A 63 3.20 -4.81 -7.37
C GLN A 63 2.40 -5.56 -8.45
N ILE A 64 2.78 -5.35 -9.71
CA ILE A 64 2.16 -5.97 -10.88
C ILE A 64 3.24 -6.82 -11.56
N ASN A 65 3.14 -8.12 -11.38
CA ASN A 65 4.06 -9.06 -12.03
C ASN A 65 3.62 -9.32 -13.48
N THR A 66 4.58 -9.33 -14.39
CA THR A 66 4.37 -9.55 -15.82
C THR A 66 4.97 -10.89 -16.28
N PRO A 67 4.62 -11.38 -17.48
CA PRO A 67 5.24 -12.59 -18.02
C PRO A 67 6.76 -12.47 -18.16
N PHE A 68 7.43 -13.62 -18.24
CA PHE A 68 8.86 -13.70 -18.53
C PHE A 68 9.23 -12.85 -19.76
N GLU A 69 10.33 -12.11 -19.69
CA GLU A 69 10.81 -11.12 -20.68
C GLU A 69 10.08 -9.75 -20.69
N GLN A 70 9.18 -9.50 -19.75
CA GLN A 70 8.62 -8.16 -19.51
C GLN A 70 9.10 -7.61 -18.15
N GLU A 71 9.17 -6.29 -18.05
CA GLU A 71 9.47 -5.61 -16.78
C GLU A 71 8.22 -5.62 -15.89
N ASP A 72 8.43 -5.92 -14.60
CA ASP A 72 7.39 -5.77 -13.59
C ASP A 72 7.11 -4.29 -13.33
N TYR A 73 5.87 -4.00 -12.96
CA TYR A 73 5.43 -2.65 -12.62
C TYR A 73 5.13 -2.54 -11.13
N PHE A 74 5.17 -1.31 -10.64
CA PHE A 74 4.68 -0.96 -9.31
C PHE A 74 3.73 0.22 -9.45
N LEU A 75 2.49 0.06 -8.98
CA LEU A 75 1.52 1.14 -8.88
C LEU A 75 1.61 1.73 -7.48
N PRO A 76 2.27 2.88 -7.29
CA PRO A 76 2.34 3.50 -5.98
C PRO A 76 0.98 4.12 -5.62
N LEU A 77 0.56 3.93 -4.37
CA LEU A 77 -0.73 4.40 -3.85
C LEU A 77 -0.56 5.23 -2.56
N GLY A 78 0.65 5.32 -2.02
CA GLY A 78 0.98 6.14 -0.86
C GLY A 78 2.48 6.30 -0.70
N PHE A 79 2.94 7.51 -0.42
CA PHE A 79 4.34 7.80 -0.16
C PHE A 79 4.43 8.90 0.90
N GLU A 80 4.87 8.51 2.08
CA GLU A 80 4.85 9.37 3.26
C GLU A 80 6.21 9.37 3.96
N LEU A 81 6.53 10.49 4.61
CA LEU A 81 7.66 10.59 5.51
C LEU A 81 7.16 10.91 6.92
N GLN A 82 7.61 10.13 7.91
CA GLN A 82 7.25 10.31 9.32
C GLN A 82 8.51 10.47 10.19
N CYS A 83 8.38 11.16 11.32
CA CYS A 83 9.42 11.18 12.34
C CYS A 83 9.29 9.98 13.29
N ASN A 84 10.29 9.81 14.16
CA ASN A 84 10.32 8.80 15.22
C ASN A 84 9.31 9.04 16.38
N GLU A 85 8.51 10.10 16.31
CA GLU A 85 7.35 10.32 17.19
C GLU A 85 6.03 9.92 16.52
N GLY A 86 6.09 9.30 15.32
CA GLY A 86 4.91 8.93 14.54
C GLY A 86 4.19 10.11 13.88
N LYS A 87 4.78 11.30 13.90
CA LYS A 87 4.22 12.48 13.22
C LYS A 87 4.59 12.46 11.75
N LEU A 88 3.59 12.67 10.91
CA LEU A 88 3.76 12.92 9.49
C LEU A 88 4.55 14.22 9.28
N ILE A 89 5.58 14.14 8.44
CA ILE A 89 6.40 15.27 8.00
C ILE A 89 5.97 15.68 6.61
N ASP A 90 5.81 14.72 5.70
CA ASP A 90 5.49 15.01 4.30
C ASP A 90 4.70 13.87 3.63
N LYS A 91 3.98 14.23 2.57
CA LYS A 91 3.30 13.32 1.65
C LYS A 91 3.68 13.69 0.23
N PHE A 92 4.34 12.76 -0.46
CA PHE A 92 4.84 12.98 -1.81
C PHE A 92 3.77 12.63 -2.85
N GLU A 93 2.63 13.31 -2.83
CA GLU A 93 1.54 13.06 -3.78
C GLU A 93 1.93 13.37 -5.23
N GLU A 94 2.84 14.32 -5.41
CA GLU A 94 3.44 14.70 -6.70
C GLU A 94 4.23 13.56 -7.33
N ALA A 95 4.73 12.60 -6.53
CA ALA A 95 5.41 11.41 -7.07
C ALA A 95 4.46 10.51 -7.88
N PHE A 96 3.15 10.74 -7.82
CA PHE A 96 2.12 9.98 -8.52
C PHE A 96 1.52 10.71 -9.72
N LEU A 97 1.87 11.98 -9.92
CA LEU A 97 1.36 12.82 -11.01
C LEU A 97 2.43 13.01 -12.09
N ASP A 98 2.52 12.04 -13.00
CA ASP A 98 3.04 12.22 -14.37
C ASP A 98 2.59 11.04 -15.29
N GLY A 99 1.32 10.66 -15.19
CA GLY A 99 0.70 9.59 -16.01
C GLY A 99 -0.44 10.04 -16.92
N ALA A 100 -0.76 11.34 -16.97
CA ALA A 100 -1.88 11.87 -17.76
C ALA A 100 -1.62 11.92 -19.28
N GLU A 101 -0.44 11.52 -19.77
CA GLU A 101 -0.09 11.52 -21.19
C GLU A 101 0.07 10.13 -21.82
N ILE A 102 -0.26 9.04 -21.13
CA ILE A 102 -0.20 7.70 -21.75
C ILE A 102 -1.59 7.31 -22.29
N MET A 103 -1.80 7.71 -23.55
CA MET A 103 -2.73 7.18 -24.57
C MET A 103 -4.17 7.73 -24.61
N ALA A 104 -4.32 8.88 -25.28
CA ALA A 104 -5.45 9.13 -26.19
C ALA A 104 -5.28 8.35 -27.51
#